data_AF-A0A7J9FSW1-F1
#
_entry.id   AF-A0A7J9FSW1-F1
#
_cell.length_a   1.000
_cell.length_b   1.000
_cell.length_c   1.000
_cell.angle_alpha   90.00
_cell.angle_beta   90.00
_cell.angle_gamma   90.00
#
_symmetry.space_group_name_H-M   'P 1'
#
loop_
_entity.id
_entity.type
_entity.pdbx_description
1 polymer ?
#
loop_
_entity_poly.entity_id
_entity_poly.type
_entity_poly.pdbx_seq_one_letter_code
_entity_poly.pdbx_strand_id
1 'polypeptide(L)'
;SNAYLIFAQQGYENPREATGRIICANYHLANKPVDIEVPQAILPDTVFEAVVTIPYNMQLKQVLAYGKKGALNVGVVLILPKGFELAPPDHISPEMKEKIGNLSFQNYHPTKKNILVISPVP
;
A
#
# COMPACT_ATOMS: atom_id res chain seq x y z
N SER A 1 -17.24 -4.16 -3.02
CA SER A 1 -16.25 -4.80 -2.14
C SER A 1 -15.05 -3.88 -2.16
N ASN A 2 -14.79 -3.21 -1.06
CA ASN A 2 -13.60 -2.36 -0.95
C ASN A 2 -12.50 -3.19 -0.26
N ALA A 3 -11.27 -3.06 -0.73
CA ALA A 3 -10.12 -3.66 -0.07
C ALA A 3 -9.83 -2.82 1.19
N TYR A 4 -10.16 -3.36 2.36
CA TYR A 4 -10.12 -2.62 3.62
C TYR A 4 -8.91 -3.03 4.45
N LEU A 5 -7.86 -2.21 4.43
CA LEU A 5 -6.69 -2.41 5.28
C LEU A 5 -6.94 -2.03 6.75
N ILE A 6 -8.08 -1.42 7.07
CA ILE A 6 -8.48 -1.14 8.46
C ILE A 6 -8.62 -2.42 9.31
N PHE A 7 -9.04 -3.53 8.71
CA PHE A 7 -9.11 -4.82 9.43
C PHE A 7 -7.74 -5.33 9.83
N ALA A 8 -6.72 -5.05 9.01
CA ALA A 8 -5.34 -5.34 9.37
C ALA A 8 -4.93 -4.53 10.61
N GLN A 9 -5.13 -3.22 10.54
CA GLN A 9 -4.73 -2.28 11.59
C GLN A 9 -5.40 -2.56 12.94
N GLN A 10 -6.66 -3.00 12.93
CA GLN A 10 -7.41 -3.35 14.14
C GLN A 10 -7.07 -4.74 14.68
N GLY A 11 -6.84 -5.72 13.80
CA GLY A 11 -6.67 -7.12 14.18
C GLY A 11 -5.23 -7.50 14.52
N TYR A 12 -4.25 -6.75 14.02
CA TYR A 12 -2.83 -7.11 14.11
C TYR A 12 -1.98 -5.90 14.45
N GLU A 13 -1.21 -6.00 15.54
CA GLU A 13 -0.29 -4.93 15.91
C GLU A 13 0.82 -4.74 14.86
N ASN A 14 1.29 -5.84 14.27
CA ASN A 14 2.33 -5.85 13.24
C ASN A 14 1.78 -6.49 11.96
N PRO A 15 1.85 -5.82 10.80
CA PRO A 15 1.35 -6.39 9.55
C PRO A 15 2.25 -7.50 8.97
N ARG A 16 3.46 -7.70 9.52
CA ARG A 16 4.40 -8.75 9.10
C ARG A 16 4.63 -9.75 10.23
N GLU A 17 4.35 -11.01 9.94
CA GLU A 17 4.63 -12.14 10.83
C GLU A 17 6.12 -12.44 10.90
N ALA A 18 6.58 -13.19 11.91
CA ALA A 18 7.98 -13.60 12.06
C ALA A 18 8.51 -14.42 10.87
N THR A 19 7.61 -15.12 10.17
CA THR A 19 7.88 -15.87 8.93
C THR A 19 8.13 -14.95 7.72
N GLY A 20 7.86 -13.65 7.86
CA GLY A 20 7.88 -12.68 6.79
C GLY A 20 6.57 -12.56 6.01
N ARG A 21 5.57 -13.41 6.28
CA ARG A 21 4.25 -13.34 5.66
C ARG A 21 3.50 -12.08 6.11
N ILE A 22 2.79 -11.45 5.16
CA ILE A 22 1.95 -10.28 5.43
C ILE A 22 0.54 -10.74 5.79
N ILE A 23 -0.02 -10.16 6.86
CA ILE A 23 -1.32 -10.57 7.43
C ILE A 23 -2.49 -10.48 6.43
N CYS A 24 -2.37 -9.69 5.37
CA CYS A 24 -3.38 -9.63 4.30
C CYS A 24 -3.65 -11.02 3.71
N ALA A 25 -2.65 -11.89 3.71
CA ALA A 25 -2.75 -13.28 3.25
C ALA A 25 -3.64 -14.17 4.13
N ASN A 26 -4.06 -13.73 5.33
CA ASN A 26 -5.03 -14.46 6.16
C ASN A 26 -6.46 -14.37 5.62
N TYR A 27 -6.75 -13.38 4.76
CA TYR A 27 -8.06 -13.18 4.14
C TYR A 27 -7.99 -13.21 2.61
N HIS A 28 -6.96 -12.60 2.02
CA HIS A 28 -6.69 -12.64 0.57
C HIS A 28 -5.89 -13.90 0.24
N LEU A 29 -6.61 -15.01 0.06
CA LEU A 29 -6.01 -16.34 -0.07
C LEU A 29 -5.36 -16.60 -1.44
N ALA A 30 -5.75 -15.86 -2.47
CA ALA A 30 -5.19 -15.99 -3.80
C ALA A 30 -3.83 -15.26 -3.88
N ASN A 31 -2.83 -15.93 -4.44
CA ASN A 31 -1.52 -15.33 -4.68
C ASN A 31 -1.48 -14.66 -6.07
N LYS A 32 -1.04 -13.40 -6.11
CA LYS A 32 -0.75 -12.63 -7.33
C LYS A 32 0.59 -11.91 -7.13
N PRO A 33 1.43 -11.82 -8.17
CA PRO A 33 2.69 -11.10 -8.07
C PRO A 33 2.43 -9.61 -7.86
N VAL A 34 3.36 -8.97 -7.16
CA VAL A 34 3.47 -7.52 -6.98
C VAL A 34 4.93 -7.16 -7.13
N ASP A 35 5.21 -6.03 -7.76
CA ASP A 35 6.57 -5.54 -7.98
C ASP A 35 6.79 -4.21 -7.25
N ILE A 36 8.02 -3.98 -6.82
CA ILE A 36 8.44 -2.72 -6.19
C ILE A 36 9.77 -2.26 -6.79
N GLU A 37 9.81 -1.00 -7.19
CA GLU A 37 11.01 -0.33 -7.69
C GLU A 37 11.37 0.82 -6.76
N VAL A 38 12.64 0.88 -6.35
CA VAL A 38 13.21 1.93 -5.52
C VAL A 38 14.61 2.28 -6.04
N PRO A 39 15.12 3.49 -5.78
CA PRO A 39 16.50 3.82 -6.09
C PRO A 39 17.48 2.86 -5.39
N GLN A 40 18.59 2.56 -6.05
CA GLN A 40 19.62 1.69 -5.51
C GLN A 40 20.26 2.25 -4.23
N ALA A 41 20.34 3.57 -4.11
CA ALA A 41 20.82 4.28 -2.94
C ALA A 41 20.12 5.63 -2.82
N ILE A 42 20.05 6.14 -1.59
CA ILE A 42 19.55 7.48 -1.27
C ILE A 42 20.52 8.17 -0.32
N LEU A 43 20.53 9.50 -0.35
CA LEU A 43 21.23 10.30 0.64
C LEU A 43 20.37 10.47 1.89
N PRO A 44 20.97 10.79 3.06
CA PRO A 44 20.23 11.17 4.24
C PRO A 44 19.28 12.34 3.97
N ASP A 45 18.14 12.35 4.64
CA ASP A 45 17.13 13.42 4.58
C ASP A 45 16.69 13.82 3.15
N THR A 46 16.63 12.83 2.26
CA THR A 46 16.25 13.02 0.85
C THR A 46 14.96 12.30 0.54
N VAL A 47 14.05 12.97 -0.18
CA VAL A 47 12.80 12.40 -0.68
C VAL A 47 13.09 11.53 -1.91
N PHE A 48 12.50 10.34 -1.95
CA PHE A 48 12.58 9.43 -3.09
C PHE A 48 11.22 8.77 -3.37
N GLU A 49 11.07 8.24 -4.58
CA GLU A 49 9.88 7.52 -5.00
C GLU A 49 10.07 6.00 -4.81
N ALA A 50 9.05 5.34 -4.27
CA ALA A 50 8.92 3.89 -4.28
C ALA A 50 7.72 3.51 -5.14
N VAL A 51 7.97 2.93 -6.31
CA VAL A 51 6.92 2.61 -7.29
C VAL A 51 6.46 1.18 -7.05
N VAL A 52 5.18 1.00 -6.71
CA VAL A 52 4.57 -0.32 -6.51
C VAL A 52 3.66 -0.66 -7.68
N THR A 53 3.90 -1.79 -8.32
CA THR A 53 3.12 -2.27 -9.47
C THR A 53 2.33 -3.50 -9.08
N ILE A 54 1.01 -3.46 -9.30
CA ILE A 54 0.09 -4.56 -9.01
C ILE A 54 -0.59 -4.99 -10.32
N PRO A 55 -0.01 -5.95 -11.05
CA PRO A 55 -0.57 -6.36 -12.33
C PRO A 55 -1.86 -7.14 -12.14
N TYR A 56 -2.92 -6.71 -12.83
CA TYR A 56 -4.15 -7.49 -12.96
C TYR A 56 -4.82 -7.25 -14.31
N ASN A 57 -5.63 -8.22 -14.75
CA ASN A 57 -6.37 -8.11 -15.99
C ASN A 57 -7.61 -7.22 -15.78
N MET A 58 -7.57 -5.99 -16.31
CA MET A 58 -8.64 -5.00 -16.21
C MET A 58 -9.94 -5.41 -16.94
N GLN A 59 -9.91 -6.41 -17.82
CA GLN A 59 -11.11 -6.95 -18.45
C GLN A 59 -11.90 -7.88 -17.51
N LEU A 60 -11.24 -8.43 -16.48
CA LEU A 60 -11.89 -9.28 -15.49
C LEU A 60 -12.66 -8.44 -14.48
N LYS A 61 -13.81 -8.99 -14.06
CA LYS A 61 -14.67 -8.38 -13.05
C LYS A 61 -14.76 -9.31 -11.83
N GLN A 62 -14.75 -8.73 -10.63
CA GLN A 62 -14.99 -9.47 -9.39
C GLN A 62 -16.48 -9.46 -9.01
N VAL A 63 -16.91 -10.41 -8.19
CA VAL A 63 -18.23 -10.39 -7.56
C VAL A 63 -18.21 -9.38 -6.40
N LEU A 64 -19.09 -8.39 -6.46
CA LEU A 64 -19.25 -7.38 -5.42
C LEU A 64 -20.12 -7.89 -4.28
N ALA A 65 -20.12 -7.19 -3.14
CA ALA A 65 -20.87 -7.57 -1.94
C ALA A 65 -22.38 -7.79 -2.16
N TYR A 66 -22.97 -7.11 -3.14
CA TYR A 66 -24.39 -7.25 -3.51
C TYR A 66 -24.63 -8.26 -4.66
N GLY A 67 -23.64 -9.08 -4.97
CA GLY A 67 -23.73 -10.21 -5.91
C GLY A 67 -23.50 -9.90 -7.40
N LYS A 68 -23.44 -8.62 -7.81
CA LYS A 68 -23.15 -8.26 -9.22
C LYS A 68 -21.66 -8.20 -9.51
N LYS A 69 -21.29 -8.31 -10.80
CA LYS A 69 -19.91 -8.17 -11.27
C LYS A 69 -19.50 -6.70 -11.39
N GLY A 70 -18.31 -6.33 -10.92
CA GLY A 70 -17.75 -4.98 -11.04
C GLY A 70 -16.21 -4.96 -11.05
N ALA A 71 -15.65 -3.75 -11.06
CA ALA A 71 -14.21 -3.54 -11.08
C ALA A 71 -13.53 -4.04 -9.80
N LEU A 72 -12.23 -4.33 -9.91
CA LEU A 72 -11.37 -4.62 -8.77
C LEU A 72 -10.97 -3.32 -8.08
N ASN A 73 -10.69 -3.39 -6.79
CA ASN A 73 -10.05 -2.30 -6.05
C ASN A 73 -8.72 -2.85 -5.52
N VAL A 74 -7.71 -1.99 -5.42
CA VAL A 74 -6.40 -2.35 -4.89
C VAL A 74 -6.10 -1.62 -3.58
N GLY A 75 -5.24 -2.25 -2.77
CA GLY A 75 -4.71 -1.67 -1.55
C GLY A 75 -3.33 -2.25 -1.24
N VAL A 76 -2.48 -1.46 -0.57
CA VAL A 76 -1.09 -1.80 -0.31
C VAL A 76 -0.73 -1.51 1.15
N VAL A 77 0.06 -2.41 1.74
CA VAL A 77 0.83 -2.13 2.96
C VAL A 77 2.30 -2.09 2.57
N LEU A 78 2.95 -0.94 2.77
CA LEU A 78 4.37 -0.74 2.51
C LEU A 78 5.11 -0.64 3.85
N ILE A 79 6.07 -1.53 4.08
CA ILE A 79 6.87 -1.58 5.31
C ILE A 79 8.28 -1.10 4.99
N LEU A 80 8.63 0.11 5.45
CA LEU A 80 9.94 0.70 5.26
C LEU A 80 10.86 0.40 6.46
N PRO A 81 12.19 0.53 6.31
CA PRO A 81 13.11 0.49 7.43
C PRO A 81 12.79 1.56 8.49
N LYS A 82 13.23 1.34 9.73
CA LYS A 82 13.06 2.35 10.80
C LYS A 82 13.76 3.66 10.42
N GLY A 83 13.14 4.79 10.76
CA GLY A 83 13.64 6.13 10.43
C GLY A 83 13.12 6.69 9.11
N PHE A 84 12.56 5.85 8.25
CA PHE A 84 11.82 6.30 7.07
C PHE A 84 10.39 6.63 7.45
N GLU A 85 9.82 7.65 6.83
CA GLU A 85 8.42 8.03 6.96
C GLU A 85 7.93 8.64 5.63
N LEU A 86 6.62 8.83 5.52
CA LEU A 86 6.05 9.54 4.38
C LEU A 86 6.62 10.97 4.33
N ALA A 87 7.08 11.39 3.15
CA ALA A 87 7.60 12.74 2.95
C ALA A 87 6.54 13.79 3.32
N PRO A 88 6.92 14.84 4.08
CA PRO A 88 6.03 15.97 4.35
C PRO A 88 5.56 16.62 3.05
N PRO A 89 4.31 17.11 2.96
CA PRO A 89 3.76 17.72 1.74
C PRO A 89 4.62 18.84 1.16
N ASP A 90 5.30 19.60 2.02
CA ASP A 90 6.14 20.74 1.63
C ASP A 90 7.48 20.33 1.02
N HIS A 91 7.91 19.07 1.20
CA HIS A 91 9.14 18.52 0.66
C HIS A 91 8.92 17.73 -0.65
N ILE A 92 7.67 17.59 -1.09
CA ILE A 92 7.31 16.87 -2.32
C ILE A 92 7.30 17.85 -3.49
N SER A 93 8.09 17.55 -4.53
CA SER A 93 8.12 18.36 -5.75
C SER A 93 6.76 18.36 -6.47
N PRO A 94 6.43 19.40 -7.26
CA PRO A 94 5.18 19.43 -8.02
C PRO A 94 5.01 18.21 -8.94
N GLU A 95 6.10 17.74 -9.56
CA GLU A 95 6.10 16.55 -10.41
C GLU A 95 5.75 15.27 -9.62
N MET A 96 6.36 15.07 -8.45
CA MET A 96 6.04 13.94 -7.58
C MET A 96 4.59 14.00 -7.09
N LYS A 97 4.11 15.19 -6.77
CA LYS A 97 2.73 15.41 -6.32
C LYS A 97 1.71 15.06 -7.40
N GLU A 98 2.02 15.35 -8.66
CA GLU A 98 1.18 14.96 -9.80
C GLU A 98 1.13 13.42 -9.96
N LYS A 99 2.28 12.73 -9.85
CA LYS A 99 2.33 11.25 -9.90
C LYS A 99 1.58 10.58 -8.75
N ILE A 100 1.67 11.15 -7.55
CA ILE A 100 0.93 10.69 -6.37
C ILE A 100 -0.58 10.84 -6.60
N GLY A 101 -1.01 11.90 -7.29
CA GLY A 101 -2.40 12.17 -7.60
C GLY A 101 -3.27 12.19 -6.35
N ASN A 102 -4.31 11.35 -6.35
CA ASN A 102 -5.31 11.29 -5.28
C ASN A 102 -5.08 10.14 -4.28
N LEU A 103 -3.87 9.56 -4.26
CA LEU A 103 -3.56 8.49 -3.32
C LEU A 103 -3.63 9.02 -1.87
N SER A 104 -4.36 8.29 -1.03
CA SER A 104 -4.44 8.56 0.41
C SER A 104 -3.47 7.64 1.14
N PHE A 105 -2.46 8.22 1.75
CA PHE A 105 -1.51 7.51 2.60
C PHE A 105 -1.92 7.64 4.06
N GLN A 106 -1.87 6.53 4.77
CA GLN A 106 -2.12 6.48 6.21
C GLN A 106 -1.01 5.69 6.89
N ASN A 107 -0.66 6.08 8.12
CA ASN A 107 0.21 5.24 8.92
C ASN A 107 -0.57 4.02 9.41
N TYR A 108 0.07 2.84 9.38
CA TYR A 108 -0.54 1.62 9.89
C TYR A 108 -0.95 1.75 11.36
N HIS A 109 -0.12 2.43 12.15
CA HIS A 109 -0.36 2.74 13.55
C HIS A 109 0.22 4.13 13.86
N PRO A 110 -0.34 4.93 14.81
CA PRO A 110 0.19 6.26 15.14
C PRO A 110 1.67 6.29 15.50
N THR A 111 2.20 5.21 16.09
CA THR A 111 3.62 5.09 16.46
C THR A 111 4.49 4.43 15.38
N LYS A 112 3.91 3.84 14.32
CA LYS A 112 4.62 3.11 13.26
C LYS A 112 4.60 3.91 11.96
N LYS A 113 5.30 5.04 11.93
CA LYS A 113 5.35 5.97 10.80
C LYS A 113 6.04 5.40 9.55
N ASN A 114 6.90 4.39 9.73
CA ASN A 114 7.58 3.69 8.65
C ASN A 114 6.71 2.63 7.95
N ILE A 115 5.46 2.45 8.40
CA ILE A 115 4.53 1.49 7.81
C ILE A 115 3.35 2.27 7.23
N LEU A 116 3.24 2.26 5.91
CA LEU A 116 2.24 3.01 5.17
C LEU A 116 1.15 2.08 4.64
N VAL A 117 -0.06 2.58 4.66
CA VAL A 117 -1.28 1.92 4.21
C VAL A 117 -1.90 2.81 3.14
N ILE A 118 -2.20 2.23 1.98
CA ILE A 118 -2.85 2.89 0.86
C ILE A 118 -4.07 2.07 0.50
N SER A 119 -5.28 2.58 0.72
CA SER A 119 -6.52 1.89 0.33
C SER A 119 -7.78 2.74 0.40
N PRO A 120 -8.85 2.38 -0.33
CA PRO A 120 -8.87 1.60 -1.57
C PRO A 120 -8.69 2.52 -2.78
N VAL A 121 -7.94 2.06 -3.79
CA VAL A 121 -7.80 2.74 -5.09
C VAL A 121 -8.55 1.91 -6.16
N PRO A 122 -9.32 2.54 -7.06
CA PRO A 122 -9.95 1.85 -8.19
C PRO A 122 -8.95 1.18 -9.14
#